data_AF-A0A1H1JS83-F1
#
_entry.id   AF-A0A1H1JS83-F1
#
_cell.length_a   1.000
_cell.length_b   1.000
_cell.length_c   1.000
_cell.angle_alpha   90.00
_cell.angle_beta   90.00
_cell.angle_gamma   90.00
#
_symmetry.space_group_name_H-M   'P 1'
#
loop_
_entity.id
_entity.type
_entity.pdbx_description
1 polymer ?
#
loop_
_entity_poly.entity_id
_entity_poly.type
_entity_poly.pdbx_seq_one_letter_code
_entity_poly.pdbx_strand_id
1 'polypeptide(L)'
;MNFYPERDPALVDITQAGSMRVSFSPDQLIASNDISFAEVFIAPAVAYQRGALLAFDEVTNTAQPAAAASDVVMICPFTITAEQASAQQGLHMQVYCEGTFNEDALLLAGAPLSDADLVTVKGRFNAGGNIRLRKMT
;
A
#
# COMPACT_ATOMS: atom_id res chain seq x y z
N MET A 1 -34.53 -36.44 -14.02
CA MET A 1 -33.56 -35.95 -13.03
C MET A 1 -32.23 -36.62 -13.34
N ASN A 2 -31.25 -35.86 -13.84
CA ASN A 2 -29.93 -36.41 -14.15
C ASN A 2 -29.06 -36.36 -12.89
N PHE A 3 -28.54 -37.53 -12.51
CA PHE A 3 -27.79 -37.82 -11.28
C PHE A 3 -26.26 -37.67 -11.44
N TYR A 4 -25.79 -36.94 -12.45
CA TYR A 4 -24.36 -36.82 -12.76
C TYR A 4 -23.89 -35.37 -12.60
N PRO A 5 -23.29 -35.01 -11.45
CA PRO A 5 -22.77 -33.65 -11.18
C PRO A 5 -21.48 -33.31 -11.94
N GLU A 6 -20.91 -34.26 -12.68
CA GLU A 6 -19.60 -34.12 -13.35
C GLU A 6 -19.64 -33.28 -14.65
N ARG A 7 -20.80 -32.75 -15.03
CA ARG A 7 -20.98 -31.89 -16.22
C ARG A 7 -21.64 -30.55 -15.90
N ASP A 8 -21.54 -30.09 -14.67
CA ASP A 8 -21.95 -28.73 -14.33
C ASP A 8 -20.78 -27.76 -14.59
N PRO A 9 -20.83 -26.87 -15.60
CA PRO A 9 -19.83 -25.82 -15.79
C PRO A 9 -19.86 -24.75 -14.69
N ALA A 10 -20.75 -24.84 -13.69
CA ALA A 10 -20.69 -24.04 -12.46
C ALA A 10 -19.82 -24.70 -11.36
N LEU A 11 -19.44 -25.98 -11.50
CA LEU A 11 -18.44 -26.65 -10.65
C LEU A 11 -17.00 -26.39 -11.17
N VAL A 12 -16.77 -25.20 -11.72
CA VAL A 12 -15.44 -24.69 -12.08
C VAL A 12 -14.68 -24.51 -10.77
N ASP A 13 -14.01 -25.59 -10.40
CA ASP A 13 -12.61 -25.58 -9.99
C ASP A 13 -12.34 -24.55 -8.87
N ILE A 14 -12.84 -24.84 -7.67
CA ILE A 14 -12.47 -24.14 -6.42
C ILE A 14 -10.95 -24.25 -6.19
N THR A 15 -10.27 -25.17 -6.87
CA THR A 15 -8.80 -25.27 -6.91
C THR A 15 -8.13 -24.31 -7.90
N GLN A 16 -8.85 -23.78 -8.91
CA GLN A 16 -8.45 -22.66 -9.78
C GLN A 16 -8.86 -21.29 -9.23
N ALA A 17 -9.70 -21.22 -8.19
CA ALA A 17 -9.88 -20.02 -7.39
C ALA A 17 -8.60 -19.76 -6.55
N GLY A 18 -7.52 -19.48 -7.27
CA GLY A 18 -6.24 -18.94 -6.83
C GLY A 18 -5.91 -19.24 -5.37
N SER A 19 -5.57 -20.49 -5.06
CA SER A 19 -4.49 -20.70 -4.11
C SER A 19 -3.23 -20.15 -4.77
N MET A 20 -3.13 -18.82 -4.83
CA MET A 20 -1.83 -18.19 -4.87
C MET A 20 -1.19 -18.69 -3.59
N ARG A 21 -0.27 -19.64 -3.74
CA ARG A 21 0.87 -19.71 -2.84
C ARG A 21 1.42 -18.28 -2.83
N VAL A 22 0.96 -17.49 -1.86
CA VAL A 22 1.67 -16.30 -1.44
C VAL A 22 2.96 -16.89 -0.91
N SER A 23 3.93 -17.03 -1.79
CA SER A 23 5.31 -17.16 -1.39
C SER A 23 5.49 -16.07 -0.36
N PHE A 24 5.62 -16.46 0.91
CA PHE A 24 6.06 -15.58 1.98
C PHE A 24 7.47 -15.15 1.59
N SER A 25 7.58 -14.19 0.66
CA SER A 25 8.73 -13.32 0.65
C SER A 25 8.72 -12.66 2.02
N PRO A 26 9.83 -12.71 2.77
CA PRO A 26 9.98 -11.87 3.96
C PRO A 26 9.49 -10.47 3.59
N ASP A 27 8.66 -9.86 4.43
CA ASP A 27 8.06 -8.56 4.13
C ASP A 27 9.16 -7.53 3.84
N GLN A 28 9.47 -7.34 2.55
CA GLN A 28 10.64 -6.55 2.13
C GLN A 28 10.44 -5.06 2.41
N LEU A 29 9.22 -4.64 2.75
CA LEU A 29 8.88 -3.27 3.04
C LEU A 29 9.14 -2.93 4.52
N ILE A 30 8.92 -3.89 5.42
CA ILE A 30 8.96 -3.67 6.86
C ILE A 30 10.32 -4.12 7.39
N ALA A 31 11.03 -3.21 8.04
CA ALA A 31 12.37 -3.47 8.58
C ALA A 31 12.42 -3.49 10.12
N SER A 32 11.28 -3.31 10.81
CA SER A 32 11.16 -3.44 12.26
C SER A 32 9.79 -3.99 12.70
N ASN A 33 9.70 -4.48 13.94
CA ASN A 33 8.48 -5.09 14.48
C ASN A 33 7.55 -4.09 15.18
N ASP A 34 8.04 -2.89 15.46
CA ASP A 34 7.35 -1.74 16.02
C ASP A 34 6.76 -0.89 14.89
N ILE A 35 5.51 -1.18 14.54
CA ILE A 35 4.78 -0.48 13.47
C ILE A 35 3.43 -0.06 14.00
N SER A 36 3.07 1.19 13.74
CA SER A 36 1.76 1.73 14.06
C SER A 36 0.99 2.07 12.79
N PHE A 37 -0.32 1.85 12.84
CA PHE A 37 -1.24 2.21 11.78
C PHE A 37 -2.12 3.38 12.21
N ALA A 38 -2.43 4.25 11.27
CA ALA A 38 -3.50 5.25 11.40
C ALA A 38 -4.56 4.97 10.34
N GLU A 39 -5.81 5.37 10.61
CA GLU A 39 -6.91 5.23 9.67
C GLU A 39 -7.16 6.57 8.97
N VAL A 40 -7.17 6.57 7.63
CA VAL A 40 -7.35 7.77 6.81
C VAL A 40 -8.38 7.54 5.71
N PHE A 41 -9.07 8.58 5.29
CA PHE A 41 -9.90 8.52 4.08
C PHE A 41 -9.02 8.47 2.84
N ILE A 42 -9.40 7.70 1.83
CA ILE A 42 -8.71 7.67 0.53
C ILE A 42 -9.53 8.36 -0.55
N ALA A 43 -8.84 8.90 -1.55
CA ALA A 43 -9.47 9.47 -2.73
C ALA A 43 -10.12 8.36 -3.59
N PRO A 44 -11.36 8.55 -4.07
CA PRO A 44 -12.01 7.57 -4.94
C PRO A 44 -11.33 7.53 -6.32
N ALA A 45 -11.48 6.41 -7.04
CA ALA A 45 -10.92 6.19 -8.38
C ALA A 45 -9.39 6.32 -8.49
N VAL A 46 -8.68 6.23 -7.36
CA VAL A 46 -7.22 6.22 -7.31
C VAL A 46 -6.72 4.82 -6.98
N ALA A 47 -5.69 4.37 -7.70
CA ALA A 47 -5.01 3.13 -7.39
C ALA A 47 -3.92 3.38 -6.33
N TYR A 48 -3.85 2.49 -5.35
CA TYR A 48 -2.84 2.49 -4.29
C TYR A 48 -2.01 1.23 -4.40
N GLN A 49 -0.70 1.37 -4.27
CA GLN A 49 0.22 0.24 -4.27
C GLN A 49 0.88 0.14 -2.91
N ARG A 50 1.05 -1.09 -2.41
CA ARG A 50 1.84 -1.32 -1.20
C ARG A 50 3.24 -0.72 -1.37
N GLY A 51 3.71 0.01 -0.36
CA GLY A 51 4.98 0.74 -0.38
C GLY A 51 4.90 2.13 -1.06
N ALA A 52 3.75 2.49 -1.64
CA ALA A 52 3.56 3.83 -2.19
C ALA A 52 3.58 4.88 -1.08
N LEU A 53 4.30 5.96 -1.32
CA LEU A 53 4.32 7.14 -0.48
C LEU A 53 3.05 7.94 -0.73
N LEU A 54 2.38 8.34 0.34
CA LEU A 54 1.15 9.10 0.26
C LEU A 54 1.32 10.49 0.84
N ALA A 55 0.67 11.44 0.20
CA ALA A 55 0.44 12.79 0.68
C ALA A 55 -0.97 12.88 1.28
N PHE A 56 -1.13 13.77 2.24
CA PHE A 56 -2.44 14.09 2.81
C PHE A 56 -2.93 15.41 2.21
N ASP A 57 -4.12 15.40 1.64
CA ASP A 57 -4.81 16.60 1.17
C ASP A 57 -5.79 17.07 2.25
N GLU A 58 -5.47 18.20 2.88
CA GLU A 58 -6.28 18.82 3.92
C GLU A 58 -7.62 19.38 3.39
N VAL A 59 -7.71 19.69 2.09
CA VAL A 59 -8.93 20.26 1.50
C VAL A 59 -10.00 19.19 1.35
N THR A 60 -9.62 18.02 0.84
CA THR A 60 -10.52 16.87 0.68
C THR A 60 -10.53 15.95 1.89
N ASN A 61 -9.62 16.17 2.85
CA ASN A 61 -9.38 15.30 4.01
C ASN A 61 -9.06 13.86 3.59
N THR A 62 -8.33 13.68 2.48
CA THR A 62 -8.01 12.35 1.92
C THR A 62 -6.51 12.15 1.73
N ALA A 63 -6.08 10.90 1.80
CA ALA A 63 -4.74 10.46 1.43
C ALA A 63 -4.72 10.02 -0.03
N GLN A 64 -3.69 10.46 -0.76
CA GLN A 64 -3.47 10.13 -2.17
C GLN A 64 -1.99 9.87 -2.43
N PRO A 65 -1.62 9.13 -3.50
CA PRO A 65 -0.22 8.96 -3.88
C PRO A 65 0.48 10.31 -4.01
N ALA A 66 1.63 10.45 -3.34
CA ALA A 66 2.39 11.68 -3.36
C ALA A 66 2.96 11.93 -4.77
N ALA A 67 2.75 13.14 -5.28
CA ALA A 67 3.33 13.58 -6.56
C ALA A 67 4.81 13.99 -6.42
N ALA A 68 5.20 14.45 -5.22
CA ALA A 68 6.56 14.88 -4.91
C ALA A 68 7.01 14.35 -3.55
N ALA A 69 8.32 14.12 -3.42
CA ALA A 69 8.95 13.64 -2.19
C ALA A 69 8.73 14.57 -0.99
N SER A 70 8.56 15.88 -1.23
CA SER A 70 8.31 16.88 -0.19
C SER A 70 6.95 16.73 0.49
N ASP A 71 5.98 16.12 -0.18
CA ASP A 71 4.58 16.12 0.27
C ASP A 71 4.23 14.84 1.03
N VAL A 72 5.20 13.94 1.15
CA VAL A 72 5.05 12.63 1.76
C VAL A 72 4.85 12.75 3.26
N VAL A 73 3.84 12.04 3.77
CA VAL A 73 3.51 12.00 5.20
C VAL A 73 3.33 10.56 5.71
N MET A 74 2.93 9.63 4.86
CA MET A 74 2.57 8.26 5.26
C MET A 74 2.92 7.23 4.18
N ILE A 75 2.90 5.94 4.52
CA ILE A 75 3.21 4.83 3.59
C ILE A 75 2.01 3.91 3.46
N CYS A 76 1.69 3.49 2.24
CA CYS A 76 0.58 2.60 1.95
C CYS A 76 0.91 1.13 2.28
N PRO A 77 0.13 0.44 3.13
CA PRO A 77 0.35 -0.96 3.48
C PRO A 77 -0.27 -1.96 2.50
N PHE A 78 -1.28 -1.56 1.72
CA PHE A 78 -2.03 -2.49 0.88
C PHE A 78 -2.07 -2.04 -0.58
N THR A 79 -2.27 -2.98 -1.49
CA THR A 79 -2.55 -2.65 -2.89
C THR A 79 -4.06 -2.63 -3.08
N ILE A 80 -4.60 -1.51 -3.57
CA ILE A 80 -6.02 -1.28 -3.83
C ILE A 80 -6.15 -0.76 -5.27
N THR A 81 -7.00 -1.37 -6.08
CA THR A 81 -7.25 -0.89 -7.45
C THR A 81 -8.17 0.33 -7.46
N ALA A 82 -8.17 1.11 -8.55
CA ALA A 82 -9.03 2.27 -8.69
C ALA A 82 -10.53 1.91 -8.61
N GLU A 83 -10.90 0.73 -9.11
CA GLU A 83 -12.27 0.21 -9.02
C GLU A 83 -12.65 -0.11 -7.57
N GLN A 84 -11.73 -0.70 -6.80
CA GLN A 84 -11.94 -0.99 -5.38
C GLN A 84 -12.07 0.30 -4.56
N ALA A 85 -11.25 1.31 -4.83
CA ALA A 85 -11.36 2.62 -4.20
C ALA A 85 -12.66 3.36 -4.57
N SER A 86 -13.22 3.08 -5.76
CA SER A 86 -14.50 3.67 -6.21
C SER A 86 -15.73 2.95 -5.69
N ALA A 87 -15.62 1.63 -5.45
CA ALA A 87 -16.75 0.77 -5.11
C ALA A 87 -17.31 1.03 -3.70
N GLN A 88 -16.58 1.71 -2.83
CA GLN A 88 -17.06 2.08 -1.50
C GLN A 88 -16.80 3.58 -1.26
N GLN A 89 -17.85 4.38 -1.31
CA GLN A 89 -17.77 5.78 -0.89
C GLN A 89 -17.41 5.84 0.60
N GLY A 90 -16.31 6.53 0.93
CA GLY A 90 -15.85 6.68 2.32
C GLY A 90 -14.93 5.56 2.81
N LEU A 91 -14.16 4.93 1.92
CA LEU A 91 -13.21 3.89 2.32
C LEU A 91 -12.13 4.47 3.25
N HIS A 92 -12.06 3.91 4.44
CA HIS A 92 -10.98 4.16 5.38
C HIS A 92 -9.87 3.14 5.11
N MET A 93 -8.67 3.64 4.80
CA MET A 93 -7.49 2.80 4.65
C MET A 93 -6.61 2.95 5.88
N GLN A 94 -6.15 1.83 6.41
CA GLN A 94 -5.05 1.86 7.37
C GLN A 94 -3.77 2.22 6.63
N VAL A 95 -2.99 3.14 7.16
CA VAL A 95 -1.71 3.59 6.63
C VAL A 95 -0.62 3.43 7.69
N TYR A 96 0.61 3.15 7.26
CA TYR A 96 1.74 3.18 8.16
C TYR A 96 2.05 4.62 8.54
N CYS A 97 1.99 4.91 9.85
CA CYS A 97 2.29 6.22 10.42
C CYS A 97 3.51 6.21 11.35
N GLU A 98 4.00 5.02 11.74
CA GLU A 98 5.18 4.84 12.58
C GLU A 98 5.90 3.53 12.22
N GLY A 99 7.22 3.51 12.40
CA GLY A 99 8.05 2.30 12.29
C GLY A 99 9.25 2.47 11.39
N THR A 100 9.98 1.38 11.14
CA THR A 100 11.14 1.39 10.25
C THR A 100 10.87 0.59 8.98
N PHE A 101 11.08 1.21 7.83
CA PHE A 101 10.77 0.64 6.52
C PHE A 101 12.01 0.56 5.63
N ASN A 102 11.98 -0.39 4.69
CA ASN A 102 13.01 -0.56 3.69
C ASN A 102 12.89 0.51 2.62
N GLU A 103 13.95 1.30 2.43
CA GLU A 103 13.97 2.36 1.44
C GLU A 103 13.89 1.86 0.00
N ASP A 104 14.40 0.65 -0.29
CA ASP A 104 14.43 0.07 -1.64
C ASP A 104 13.04 -0.45 -2.08
N ALA A 105 12.11 -0.62 -1.14
CA ALA A 105 10.75 -1.11 -1.40
C ALA A 105 9.72 0.02 -1.55
N LEU A 106 10.13 1.27 -1.40
CA LEU A 106 9.26 2.43 -1.45
C LEU A 106 9.09 2.96 -2.87
N LEU A 107 7.89 3.48 -3.14
CA LEU A 107 7.51 3.98 -4.45
C LEU A 107 6.97 5.41 -4.34
N LEU A 108 7.51 6.31 -5.15
CA LEU A 108 6.95 7.65 -5.36
C LEU A 108 6.26 7.68 -6.71
N ALA A 109 4.96 8.00 -6.72
CA ALA A 109 4.14 7.98 -7.94
C ALA A 109 4.27 6.69 -8.78
N GLY A 110 4.44 5.53 -8.11
CA GLY A 110 4.58 4.22 -8.76
C GLY A 110 5.99 3.88 -9.26
N ALA A 111 6.97 4.76 -9.10
CA ALA A 111 8.37 4.52 -9.45
C ALA A 111 9.25 4.36 -8.21
N PRO A 112 10.34 3.57 -8.26
CA PRO A 112 11.36 3.56 -7.21
C PRO A 112 11.92 4.95 -6.94
N LEU A 113 12.25 5.23 -5.69
CA LEU A 113 12.85 6.50 -5.29
C LEU A 113 14.22 6.70 -5.93
N SER A 114 14.48 7.92 -6.41
CA SER A 114 15.85 8.35 -6.72
C SER A 114 16.62 8.67 -5.44
N ASP A 115 17.96 8.74 -5.50
CA ASP A 115 18.79 9.12 -4.35
C ASP A 115 18.39 10.52 -3.79
N ALA A 116 18.02 11.45 -4.67
CA ALA A 116 17.59 12.80 -4.28
C ALA A 116 16.23 12.80 -3.57
N ASP A 117 15.29 12.00 -4.07
CA ASP A 117 13.97 11.84 -3.45
C ASP A 117 14.09 11.15 -2.10
N LEU A 118 14.96 10.14 -1.99
CA LEU A 118 15.19 9.40 -0.77
C LEU A 118 15.72 10.28 0.36
N VAL A 119 16.62 11.23 0.07
CA VAL A 119 17.07 12.23 1.05
C VAL A 119 15.92 13.13 1.48
N THR A 120 15.11 13.60 0.53
CA THR A 120 13.94 14.44 0.81
C THR A 120 12.91 13.73 1.68
N VAL A 121 12.54 12.50 1.33
CA VAL A 121 11.58 11.67 2.06
C VAL A 121 12.09 11.35 3.46
N LYS A 122 13.37 10.99 3.62
CA LYS A 122 13.99 10.82 4.94
C LYS A 122 13.90 12.08 5.78
N GLY A 123 14.19 13.24 5.17
CA GLY A 123 14.05 14.55 5.84
C GLY A 123 12.63 14.81 6.32
N ARG A 124 11.62 14.51 5.49
CA ARG A 124 10.20 14.67 5.83
C ARG A 124 9.76 13.74 6.96
N PHE A 125 10.08 12.45 6.87
CA PHE A 125 9.72 11.49 7.91
C PHE A 125 10.44 11.76 9.23
N ASN A 126 11.72 12.17 9.20
CA ASN A 126 12.45 12.56 10.40
C ASN A 126 11.88 13.82 11.05
N ALA A 127 11.40 14.79 10.27
CA ALA A 127 10.74 15.98 10.80
C ALA A 127 9.41 15.65 11.49
N GLY A 128 8.68 14.65 10.98
CA GLY A 128 7.47 14.11 11.61
C GLY A 128 7.75 13.19 12.81
N GLY A 129 8.96 12.64 12.92
CA GLY A 129 9.46 11.89 14.08
C GLY A 129 9.09 10.41 14.18
N ASN A 130 8.13 9.94 13.38
CA ASN A 130 7.50 8.62 13.59
C ASN A 130 7.98 7.54 12.61
N ILE A 131 8.42 7.90 11.41
CA ILE A 131 8.82 6.95 10.36
C ILE A 131 10.33 7.03 10.12
N ARG A 132 10.99 5.88 9.99
CA ARG A 132 12.42 5.77 9.67
C ARG A 132 12.63 4.90 8.44
N LEU A 133 13.57 5.30 7.59
CA LEU A 133 13.93 4.53 6.40
C LEU A 133 15.35 3.98 6.54
N ARG A 134 15.52 2.70 6.20
CA ARG A 134 16.81 2.02 6.19
C ARG A 134 16.96 1.14 4.97
N LYS A 135 18.20 0.90 4.58
CA LYS A 135 18.53 -0.16 3.63
C LYS A 135 18.49 -1.53 4.32
N MET A 136 17.89 -2.52 3.68
CA MET A 136 17.99 -3.92 4.10
C MET A 136 19.22 -4.55 3.43
N THR A 137 20.21 -4.93 4.23
CA THR A 137 21.42 -5.64 3.80
C THR A 137 21.23 -7.14 3.80
#